data_AF-L9WCS9-F1
#
_entry.id   AF-L9WCS9-F1
#
_cell.length_a   1.000
_cell.length_b   1.000
_cell.length_c   1.000
_cell.angle_alpha   90.00
_cell.angle_beta   90.00
_cell.angle_gamma   90.00
#
_symmetry.space_group_name_H-M   'P 1'
#
loop_
_entity.id
_entity.type
_entity.pdbx_description
1 polymer ?
#
loop_
_entity_poly.entity_id
_entity_poly.type
_entity_poly.pdbx_seq_one_letter_code
_entity_poly.pdbx_strand_id
1 'polypeptide(L)'
;MSDATDSSDSLQLSEQLNQLAADGVHLAVDDQNEESTKQLALELVQQHHDRINELYYEHDLSDAEAEALALAEADVTPAGTALIMTVTGRNDISEETVVEYIKQNAAV
;
A
#
# COMPACT_ATOMS: atom_id res chain seq x y z
N MET A 1 13.75 21.59 11.87
CA MET A 1 14.34 20.30 12.29
C MET A 1 13.26 19.30 11.99
N SER A 2 13.31 18.70 10.80
CA SER A 2 12.23 17.86 10.28
C SER A 2 12.87 16.61 9.66
N ASP A 3 12.13 15.51 9.72
CA ASP A 3 12.25 14.33 8.86
C ASP A 3 13.40 13.35 9.08
N ALA A 4 13.57 12.84 10.30
CA ALA A 4 14.25 11.55 10.47
C ALA A 4 13.34 10.47 11.07
N THR A 5 12.32 10.88 11.84
CA THR A 5 11.37 9.98 12.48
C THR A 5 10.31 9.48 11.51
N ASP A 6 9.69 10.35 10.71
CA ASP A 6 8.62 9.94 9.78
C ASP A 6 9.08 8.92 8.74
N SER A 7 10.28 9.11 8.16
CA SER A 7 10.83 8.14 7.19
C SER A 7 11.20 6.80 7.83
N SER A 8 11.59 6.79 9.11
CA SER A 8 11.92 5.54 9.81
C SER A 8 10.66 4.74 10.14
N ASP A 9 9.58 5.43 10.51
CA ASP A 9 8.30 4.81 10.85
C ASP A 9 7.60 4.26 9.60
N SER A 10 7.64 5.00 8.47
CA SER A 10 7.09 4.53 7.20
C SER A 10 7.77 3.27 6.65
N LEU A 11 9.10 3.21 6.73
CA LEU A 11 9.87 2.03 6.33
C LEU A 11 9.55 0.81 7.22
N GLN A 12 9.35 1.01 8.53
CA GLN A 12 8.95 -0.08 9.41
C GLN A 12 7.56 -0.62 9.07
N LEU A 13 6.63 0.27 8.70
CA LEU A 13 5.27 -0.12 8.29
C LEU A 13 5.28 -0.88 6.96
N SER A 14 6.04 -0.42 5.96
CA SER A 14 6.15 -1.12 4.67
C SER A 14 6.78 -2.50 4.83
N GLU A 15 7.84 -2.62 5.63
CA GLU A 15 8.46 -3.92 5.97
C GLU A 15 7.48 -4.86 6.67
N GLN A 16 6.71 -4.37 7.65
CA GLN A 16 5.72 -5.18 8.37
C GLN A 16 4.62 -5.69 7.44
N LEU A 17 4.07 -4.83 6.58
CA LEU A 17 3.01 -5.21 5.63
C LEU A 17 3.52 -6.16 4.55
N ASN A 18 4.75 -5.96 4.08
CA ASN A 18 5.42 -6.89 3.17
C ASN A 18 5.60 -8.28 3.81
N GLN A 19 6.01 -8.33 5.08
CA GLN A 19 6.15 -9.58 5.81
C GLN A 19 4.80 -10.28 6.01
N LEU A 20 3.74 -9.54 6.38
CA LEU A 20 2.39 -10.08 6.52
C LEU A 20 1.86 -10.69 5.21
N ALA A 21 2.13 -10.03 4.08
CA ALA A 21 1.76 -10.56 2.77
C ALA A 21 2.58 -11.81 2.41
N ALA A 22 3.88 -11.82 2.71
CA ALA A 22 4.75 -12.97 2.45
C ALA A 22 4.41 -14.20 3.31
N ASP A 23 3.99 -13.99 4.56
CA ASP A 23 3.55 -15.05 5.47
C ASP A 23 2.18 -15.63 5.08
N GLY A 24 1.53 -15.06 4.05
CA GLY A 24 0.27 -15.55 3.52
C GLY A 24 -0.84 -15.49 4.56
N VAL A 25 -0.79 -14.49 5.46
CA VAL A 25 -1.75 -14.33 6.56
C VAL A 25 -3.17 -14.40 5.98
N HIS A 26 -3.82 -15.54 6.21
CA HIS A 26 -5.24 -15.71 5.96
C HIS A 26 -5.97 -14.84 6.98
N LEU A 27 -6.26 -13.59 6.60
CA LEU A 27 -7.05 -12.64 7.37
C LEU A 27 -8.43 -13.20 7.78
N ALA A 28 -8.86 -14.31 7.18
CA ALA A 28 -10.15 -14.95 7.41
C ALA A 28 -10.31 -15.75 8.72
N VAL A 29 -9.29 -15.86 9.60
CA VAL A 29 -9.36 -16.75 10.79
C VAL A 29 -9.42 -15.99 12.12
N ASP A 30 -9.09 -14.70 12.16
CA ASP A 30 -9.08 -13.92 13.41
C ASP A 30 -9.37 -12.44 13.14
N ASP A 31 -10.59 -11.99 13.47
CA ASP A 31 -11.07 -10.61 13.30
C ASP A 31 -10.12 -9.57 13.93
N GLN A 32 -9.34 -9.95 14.96
CA GLN A 32 -8.37 -9.06 15.60
C GLN A 32 -7.11 -8.82 14.75
N ASN A 33 -6.68 -9.83 13.98
CA ASN A 33 -5.55 -9.69 13.06
C ASN A 33 -5.96 -8.92 11.81
N GLU A 34 -7.23 -9.03 11.39
CA GLU A 34 -7.77 -8.23 10.28
C GLU A 34 -7.81 -6.75 10.64
N GLU A 35 -8.36 -6.38 11.79
CA GLU A 35 -8.44 -4.97 12.22
C GLU A 35 -7.05 -4.36 12.44
N SER A 36 -6.12 -5.12 13.02
CA SER A 36 -4.73 -4.65 13.23
C SER A 36 -4.02 -4.42 11.90
N THR A 37 -4.14 -5.35 10.95
CA THR A 37 -3.55 -5.23 9.60
C THR A 37 -4.16 -4.04 8.85
N LYS A 38 -5.48 -3.88 8.95
CA LYS A 38 -6.19 -2.73 8.38
C LYS A 38 -5.71 -1.41 8.96
N GLN A 39 -5.46 -1.33 10.26
CA GLN A 39 -4.98 -0.12 10.89
C GLN A 39 -3.57 0.25 10.43
N LEU A 40 -2.66 -0.73 10.32
CA LEU A 40 -1.32 -0.53 9.74
C LEU A 40 -1.40 -0.07 8.27
N ALA A 41 -2.27 -0.70 7.49
CA ALA A 41 -2.51 -0.35 6.09
C ALA A 41 -3.04 1.08 5.93
N LEU A 42 -4.03 1.48 6.74
CA LEU A 42 -4.58 2.83 6.74
C LEU A 42 -3.54 3.88 7.15
N GLU A 43 -2.71 3.57 8.14
CA GLU A 43 -1.62 4.46 8.56
C GLU A 43 -0.61 4.68 7.44
N LEU A 44 -0.19 3.62 6.74
CA LEU A 44 0.73 3.74 5.62
C LEU A 44 0.12 4.51 4.45
N VAL A 45 -1.13 4.22 4.07
CA VAL A 45 -1.85 4.97 3.03
C VAL A 45 -1.99 6.44 3.41
N GLN A 46 -2.25 6.74 4.69
CA GLN A 46 -2.35 8.12 5.17
C GLN A 46 -1.01 8.86 5.10
N GLN A 47 0.11 8.20 5.40
CA GLN A 47 1.45 8.79 5.25
C GLN A 47 1.79 9.16 3.81
N HIS A 48 1.29 8.39 2.84
CA HIS A 48 1.52 8.60 1.41
C HIS A 48 0.36 9.32 0.70
N HIS A 49 -0.64 9.80 1.44
CA HIS A 49 -1.86 10.40 0.89
C HIS A 49 -1.60 11.61 -0.03
N ASP A 50 -0.61 12.44 0.30
CA ASP A 50 -0.25 13.59 -0.55
C ASP A 50 0.32 13.13 -1.89
N ARG A 51 1.17 12.08 -1.88
CA ARG A 51 1.72 11.49 -3.11
C ARG A 51 0.64 10.80 -3.93
N ILE A 52 -0.28 10.09 -3.28
CA ILE A 52 -1.44 9.47 -3.95
C ILE A 52 -2.29 10.55 -4.65
N ASN A 53 -2.56 11.68 -3.98
CA ASN A 53 -3.31 12.78 -4.59
C ASN A 53 -2.56 13.44 -5.74
N GLU A 54 -1.25 13.64 -5.62
CA GLU A 54 -0.42 14.15 -6.72
C GLU A 54 -0.55 13.25 -7.95
N LEU A 55 -0.38 11.93 -7.78
CA LEU A 55 -0.53 10.96 -8.86
C LEU A 55 -1.95 10.96 -9.46
N TYR A 56 -2.98 11.05 -8.63
CA TYR A 56 -4.37 11.10 -9.08
C TYR A 56 -4.69 12.38 -9.88
N TYR A 57 -4.31 13.56 -9.36
CA TYR A 57 -4.71 14.84 -9.94
C TYR A 57 -3.74 15.36 -11.01
N GLU A 58 -2.44 15.10 -10.87
CA GLU A 58 -1.41 15.64 -11.76
C GLU A 58 -1.03 14.68 -12.90
N HIS A 59 -1.25 13.37 -12.70
CA HIS A 59 -0.91 12.34 -13.68
C HIS A 59 -2.13 11.60 -14.26
N ASP A 60 -3.36 12.06 -13.97
CA ASP A 60 -4.63 11.48 -14.46
C ASP A 60 -4.76 9.97 -14.18
N LEU A 61 -4.06 9.45 -13.15
CA LEU A 61 -4.17 8.04 -12.75
C LEU A 61 -5.50 7.78 -12.05
N SER A 62 -6.02 6.56 -12.17
CA SER A 62 -7.13 6.16 -11.31
C SER A 62 -6.69 6.08 -9.85
N ASP A 63 -7.66 6.18 -8.94
CA ASP A 63 -7.44 6.10 -7.49
C ASP A 63 -6.68 4.81 -7.09
N ALA A 64 -6.96 3.69 -7.76
CA ALA A 64 -6.27 2.42 -7.53
C ALA A 64 -4.84 2.39 -8.09
N GLU A 65 -4.61 3.00 -9.26
CA GLU A 65 -3.27 3.08 -9.86
C GLU A 65 -2.36 4.03 -9.09
N ALA A 66 -2.89 5.18 -8.66
CA ALA A 66 -2.19 6.15 -7.83
C ALA A 66 -1.78 5.55 -6.48
N GLU A 67 -2.70 4.85 -5.80
CA GLU A 67 -2.43 4.14 -4.55
C GLU A 67 -1.34 3.06 -4.75
N ALA A 68 -1.47 2.23 -5.79
CA ALA A 68 -0.50 1.17 -6.07
C ALA A 68 0.90 1.70 -6.38
N LEU A 69 1.00 2.79 -7.15
CA LEU A 69 2.28 3.38 -7.52
C LEU A 69 2.94 4.09 -6.33
N ALA A 70 2.20 4.87 -5.54
CA ALA A 70 2.72 5.52 -4.34
C ALA A 70 3.24 4.49 -3.32
N LEU A 71 2.54 3.38 -3.12
CA LEU A 71 2.99 2.31 -2.23
C LEU A 71 4.24 1.60 -2.78
N ALA A 72 4.34 1.43 -4.11
CA ALA A 72 5.54 0.88 -4.73
C ALA A 72 6.77 1.81 -4.58
N GLU A 73 6.57 3.13 -4.68
CA GLU A 73 7.61 4.13 -4.39
C GLU A 73 8.06 4.10 -2.91
N ALA A 74 7.18 3.65 -2.01
CA ALA A 74 7.43 3.44 -0.59
C ALA A 74 8.01 2.04 -0.26
N ASP A 75 8.57 1.33 -1.25
CA ASP A 75 9.14 -0.02 -1.12
C ASP A 75 8.14 -1.10 -0.67
N VAL A 76 6.83 -0.87 -0.84
CA VAL A 76 5.82 -1.91 -0.65
C VAL A 76 5.83 -2.84 -1.86
N THR A 77 5.95 -4.14 -1.60
CA THR A 77 5.91 -5.18 -2.62
C THR A 77 4.52 -5.28 -3.24
N PRO A 78 4.38 -5.78 -4.49
CA PRO A 78 3.06 -5.94 -5.10
C PRO A 78 2.07 -6.78 -4.26
N ALA A 79 2.56 -7.82 -3.58
CA ALA A 79 1.76 -8.62 -2.66
C ALA A 79 1.31 -7.82 -1.43
N GLY A 80 2.22 -7.01 -0.84
CA GLY A 80 1.90 -6.09 0.25
C GLY A 80 0.88 -5.02 -0.15
N THR A 81 1.01 -4.45 -1.33
CA THR A 81 0.06 -3.48 -1.89
C THR A 81 -1.31 -4.11 -2.11
N ALA A 82 -1.37 -5.33 -2.68
CA ALA A 82 -2.63 -6.04 -2.83
C ALA A 82 -3.31 -6.34 -1.48
N LEU A 83 -2.52 -6.71 -0.46
CA LEU A 83 -2.99 -6.89 0.91
C LEU A 83 -3.59 -5.58 1.47
N ILE A 84 -2.84 -4.47 1.38
CA ILE A 84 -3.28 -3.13 1.83
C ILE A 84 -4.59 -2.76 1.17
N MET A 85 -4.64 -2.80 -0.17
CA MET A 85 -5.83 -2.44 -0.93
C MET A 85 -7.02 -3.32 -0.57
N THR A 86 -6.81 -4.62 -0.32
CA THR A 86 -7.87 -5.53 0.12
C THR A 86 -8.41 -5.11 1.49
N VAL A 87 -7.55 -4.93 2.50
CA VAL A 87 -8.00 -4.60 3.86
C VAL A 87 -8.57 -3.18 3.99
N THR A 88 -8.21 -2.27 3.09
CA THR A 88 -8.81 -0.92 3.01
C THR A 88 -10.12 -0.89 2.21
N GLY A 89 -10.51 -1.99 1.57
CA GLY A 89 -11.85 -2.19 1.01
C GLY A 89 -11.91 -2.50 -0.49
N ARG A 90 -10.78 -2.63 -1.19
CA ARG A 90 -10.69 -3.03 -2.60
C ARG A 90 -10.40 -4.53 -2.72
N ASN A 91 -11.44 -5.33 -2.50
CA ASN A 91 -11.35 -6.79 -2.49
C ASN A 91 -11.15 -7.45 -3.87
N ASP A 92 -11.20 -6.67 -4.95
CA ASP A 92 -11.06 -7.12 -6.34
C ASP A 92 -9.63 -6.98 -6.90
N ILE A 93 -8.69 -6.50 -6.09
CA ILE A 93 -7.30 -6.29 -6.48
C ILE A 93 -6.45 -7.51 -6.13
N SER A 94 -5.80 -8.07 -7.14
CA SER A 94 -4.81 -9.14 -6.97
C SER A 94 -3.38 -8.57 -7.07
N GLU A 95 -2.39 -9.36 -6.66
CA GLU A 95 -0.98 -9.04 -6.88
C GLU A 95 -0.67 -8.83 -8.37
N GLU A 96 -1.27 -9.64 -9.26
CA GLU A 96 -1.08 -9.50 -10.71
C GLU A 96 -1.60 -8.14 -11.20
N THR A 97 -2.77 -7.71 -10.73
CA THR A 97 -3.35 -6.41 -11.05
C THR A 97 -2.43 -5.27 -10.60
N VAL A 98 -1.87 -5.35 -9.39
CA VAL A 98 -0.92 -4.36 -8.87
C VAL A 98 0.34 -4.29 -9.72
N VAL A 99 0.90 -5.44 -10.10
CA VAL A 99 2.07 -5.51 -10.99
C VAL A 99 1.77 -4.84 -12.34
N GLU A 100 0.56 -5.00 -12.88
CA GLU A 100 0.15 -4.33 -14.10
C GLU A 100 0.06 -2.82 -13.93
N TYR A 101 -0.56 -2.32 -12.85
CA TYR A 101 -0.62 -0.88 -12.56
C TYR A 101 0.77 -0.25 -12.47
N ILE A 102 1.68 -0.88 -11.72
CA ILE A 102 3.05 -0.37 -11.58
C ILE A 102 3.76 -0.37 -12.94
N LYS A 103 3.66 -1.44 -13.73
CA LYS A 103 4.31 -1.53 -15.05
C LYS A 103 3.79 -0.51 -16.04
N GLN A 104 2.47 -0.27 -16.04
CA GLN A 104 1.85 0.70 -16.95
C GLN A 104 2.28 2.13 -16.62
N ASN A 105 2.57 2.40 -15.34
CA ASN A 105 2.84 3.75 -14.84
C ASN A 105 4.30 3.96 -14.38
N ALA A 106 5.22 3.03 -14.61
CA ALA A 106 6.63 3.13 -14.22
C ALA A 106 7.42 4.27 -14.91
N ALA A 107 6.79 5.01 -15.82
CA ALA A 107 7.35 6.16 -16.53
C ALA A 107 6.80 7.52 -16.05
N VAL A 108 5.87 7.48 -15.08
CA VAL A 108 5.40 8.64 -14.31
C VAL A 108 6.53 9.13 -13.41
#